data_AF-D2RPD6-F1
#
_entry.id   AF-D2RPD6-F1
#
_cell.length_a   1.000
_cell.length_b   1.000
_cell.length_c   1.000
_cell.angle_alpha   90.00
_cell.angle_beta   90.00
_cell.angle_gamma   90.00
#
_symmetry.space_group_name_H-M   'P 1'
#
loop_
_entity.id
_entity.type
_entity.pdbx_description
1 polymer ?
#
loop_
_entity_poly.entity_id
_entity_poly.type
_entity_poly.pdbx_seq_one_letter_code
_entity_poly.pdbx_strand_id
1 'polypeptide(L)' 'MAATEPCPNCGETDVWLEERARHIQYGCNLCDHTWKREKAT' A
#
# COMPACT_ATOMS: atom_id res chain seq x y z
N MET A 1 -14.10 8.33 1.22
CA MET A 1 -12.67 8.72 1.25
C MET A 1 -11.90 7.41 1.31
N ALA A 2 -11.15 7.07 0.25
CA ALA A 2 -10.37 5.83 0.22
C ALA A 2 -9.29 5.93 1.31
N ALA A 3 -9.27 4.97 2.23
CA ALA A 3 -8.26 4.92 3.29
C ALA A 3 -6.93 4.48 2.67
N THR A 4 -6.15 5.42 2.15
CA THR A 4 -4.74 5.20 1.83
C THR A 4 -3.98 5.15 3.15
N GLU A 5 -3.65 3.94 3.62
CA GLU A 5 -2.78 3.76 4.77
C GLU A 5 -1.41 4.41 4.48
N PRO A 6 -0.88 5.22 5.41
CA PRO A 6 0.43 5.84 5.21
C PRO A 6 1.53 4.78 5.14
N CYS A 7 2.61 5.10 4.44
CA CYS A 7 3.75 4.22 4.31
C CYS A 7 4.32 3.86 5.69
N PRO A 8 4.45 2.57 6.05
CA PRO A 8 4.97 2.16 7.36
C PRO A 8 6.46 2.46 7.54
N ASN A 9 7.18 2.78 6.47
CA ASN A 9 8.61 3.07 6.52
C ASN A 9 8.91 4.56 6.76
N CYS A 10 8.26 5.45 6.03
CA CYS A 10 8.54 6.89 6.08
C CYS A 10 7.37 7.75 6.57
N GLY A 11 6.15 7.19 6.70
CA GLY A 11 4.95 7.91 7.11
C GLY A 11 4.25 8.72 6.01
N GLU A 12 4.74 8.68 4.76
CA GLU A 12 4.16 9.39 3.62
C GLU A 12 2.79 8.81 3.25
N THR A 13 1.84 9.67 2.89
CA THR A 13 0.49 9.27 2.45
C THR A 13 0.38 9.05 0.94
N ASP A 14 1.40 9.46 0.18
CA ASP A 14 1.53 9.22 -1.25
C ASP A 14 1.99 7.78 -1.53
N VAL A 15 0.99 6.91 -1.64
CA VAL A 15 1.17 5.48 -1.84
C VAL A 15 0.30 5.01 -3.00
N TRP A 16 0.85 4.18 -3.88
CA TRP A 16 0.11 3.48 -4.91
C TRP A 16 -0.38 2.13 -4.38
N LEU A 17 -1.50 1.65 -4.93
CA LEU A 17 -2.05 0.34 -4.63
C LEU A 17 -2.29 -0.44 -5.93
N GLU A 18 -2.00 -1.73 -5.89
CA GLU A 18 -2.21 -2.67 -6.99
C GLU A 18 -3.01 -3.86 -6.47
N GLU A 19 -4.23 -4.01 -6.99
CA GLU A 19 -5.09 -5.12 -6.61
C GLU A 19 -4.73 -6.39 -7.36
N ARG A 20 -4.26 -7.40 -6.62
CA ARG A 20 -4.01 -8.75 -7.15
C ARG A 20 -5.11 -9.70 -6.72
N ALA A 21 -5.13 -10.89 -7.32
CA ALA A 21 -6.18 -11.89 -7.10
C ALA A 21 -6.29 -12.36 -5.63
N ARG A 22 -5.20 -12.33 -4.86
CA ARG A 22 -5.15 -12.83 -3.48
C ARG A 22 -4.75 -11.79 -2.43
N HIS A 23 -4.25 -10.64 -2.86
CA HIS A 23 -3.75 -9.60 -1.96
C HIS A 23 -3.80 -8.26 -2.67
N ILE A 24 -3.71 -7.18 -1.90
CA ILE A 24 -3.46 -5.83 -2.37
C ILE A 24 -1.99 -5.54 -2.09
N GLN A 25 -1.25 -5.18 -3.13
CA GLN A 25 0.11 -4.68 -3.01
C GLN A 25 0.05 -3.16 -2.89
N TYR A 26 0.88 -2.60 -2.03
CA TYR A 26 1.04 -1.17 -1.82
C TYR A 26 2.50 -0.81 -2.04
N GLY A 27 2.74 0.40 -2.53
CA GLY A 27 4.08 0.97 -2.59
C GLY A 27 4.07 2.46 -2.34
N CYS A 28 5.13 2.96 -1.74
CA CYS A 28 5.33 4.39 -1.50
C CYS A 28 6.11 5.00 -2.66
N ASN A 29 5.63 6.13 -3.19
CA ASN A 29 6.33 6.83 -4.27
C ASN A 29 7.54 7.65 -3.77
N LEU A 30 7.64 7.92 -2.47
CA LEU A 30 8.74 8.70 -1.90
C LEU A 30 9.98 7.84 -1.61
N CYS A 31 9.79 6.70 -0.96
CA CYS A 31 10.89 5.88 -0.44
C CYS A 31 11.00 4.50 -1.12
N ASP A 32 10.22 4.27 -2.17
CA ASP A 32 10.14 3.00 -2.92
C ASP A 32 9.82 1.76 -2.05
N HIS A 33 9.32 1.98 -0.82
CA HIS A 33 8.96 0.90 0.08
C HIS A 33 7.65 0.24 -0.35
N THR A 34 7.65 -1.09 -0.49
CA THR A 34 6.45 -1.87 -0.87
C THR A 34 6.03 -2.86 0.21
N TRP A 35 4.73 -2.99 0.45
CA TRP A 35 4.14 -3.97 1.37
C TRP A 35 2.88 -4.59 0.78
N LYS A 36 2.38 -5.67 1.39
CA LYS A 36 1.18 -6.38 0.91
C LYS A 36 0.17 -6.58 2.04
N ARG A 37 -1.11 -6.51 1.70
CA ARG A 37 -2.22 -6.86 2.58
C ARG A 37 -3.04 -7.97 1.94
N GLU A 38 -3.23 -9.07 2.64
CA GLU A 38 -4.07 -10.15 2.14
C GLU A 38 -5.51 -9.66 2.02
N LYS A 39 -6.18 -10.02 0.91
CA LYS A 39 -7.62 -9.76 0.77
C LYS A 39 -8.29 -10.74 1.73
N ALA A 40 -8.87 -10.23 2.81
CA ALA A 40 -9.66 -11.06 3.72
C ALA A 40 -10.80 -11.68 2.90
N THR A 41 -10.76 -13.01 2.75
CA THR A 41 -11.78 -13.77 2.02
C THR A 41 -13.08 -13.87 2.78
#